data_AF-A0AAN9TZZ0-F1
#
_entry.id   AF-A0AAN9TZZ0-F1
#
_cell.length_a   1.000
_cell.length_b   1.000
_cell.length_c   1.000
_cell.angle_alpha   90.00
_cell.angle_beta   90.00
_cell.angle_gamma   90.00
#
_symmetry.space_group_name_H-M   'P 1'
#
loop_
_entity.id
_entity.type
_entity.pdbx_description
1 polymer ?
#
loop_
_entity_poly.entity_id
_entity_poly.type
_entity_poly.pdbx_seq_one_letter_code
_entity_poly.pdbx_strand_id
1 'polypeptide(L)'
;MAEIAAAFPTAGGIYFWSYRLGGKTYGPILSWMTAWWNWVGWICVVPGVQQGSTNFLLSALEIKYPDSSVITRGWFAWLLTAVGMVFAMLPNIMSQRVMKLYFRFAIFIFFVLFSFYWIWFPIKAAGKFQPSSGVFDRFYDGINEGTERQASDSYAWVIGILFGAWEFYGLIIFQTVLS
;
A
#
# COMPACT_ATOMS: atom_id res chain seq x y z
N MET A 1 -5.36 -10.12 16.55
CA MET A 1 -6.67 -9.44 16.56
C MET A 1 -7.86 -10.39 16.59
N ALA A 2 -7.77 -11.61 16.03
CA ALA A 2 -8.87 -12.59 16.10
C ALA A 2 -9.36 -12.89 17.52
N GLU A 3 -8.46 -13.00 18.51
CA GLU A 3 -8.82 -13.23 19.92
C GLU A 3 -9.59 -12.06 20.56
N ILE A 4 -9.18 -10.83 20.27
CA ILE A 4 -9.84 -9.62 20.79
C ILE A 4 -11.19 -9.39 20.09
N ALA A 5 -11.27 -9.67 18.79
CA ALA A 5 -12.53 -9.62 18.04
C ALA A 5 -13.55 -10.66 18.52
N ALA A 6 -13.09 -11.86 18.90
CA ALA A 6 -13.95 -12.88 19.49
C ALA A 6 -14.40 -12.51 20.93
N ALA A 7 -13.54 -11.85 21.71
CA ALA A 7 -13.86 -11.43 23.08
C ALA A 7 -14.83 -10.23 23.14
N PHE A 8 -14.80 -9.35 22.13
CA PHE A 8 -15.65 -8.15 22.06
C PHE A 8 -16.30 -7.98 20.68
N PRO A 9 -17.37 -8.76 20.39
CA PRO A 9 -18.12 -8.68 19.14
C PRO A 9 -19.06 -7.45 19.17
N THR A 10 -18.47 -6.27 19.09
CA THR A 10 -19.20 -5.00 19.07
C THR A 10 -18.72 -4.14 17.91
N ALA A 11 -19.66 -3.51 17.20
CA ALA A 11 -19.47 -2.70 15.99
C ALA A 11 -18.53 -1.48 16.12
N GLY A 12 -17.88 -1.27 17.27
CA GLY A 12 -16.95 -0.16 17.52
C GLY A 12 -15.49 -0.46 17.19
N GLY A 13 -15.16 -1.69 16.75
CA GLY A 13 -13.84 -2.07 16.27
C GLY A 13 -12.69 -1.67 17.20
N ILE A 14 -11.59 -1.20 16.59
CA ILE A 14 -10.34 -0.83 17.27
C ILE A 14 -10.57 0.29 18.32
N TYR A 15 -11.53 1.18 18.08
CA TYR A 15 -11.87 2.27 19.01
C TYR A 15 -12.48 1.73 20.29
N PHE A 16 -13.42 0.79 20.19
CA PHE A 16 -14.02 0.17 21.36
C PHE A 16 -13.01 -0.64 22.17
N TRP A 17 -12.08 -1.33 21.50
CA TRP A 17 -11.00 -2.05 22.18
C TRP A 17 -10.06 -1.10 22.92
N SER A 18 -9.70 0.04 22.32
CA SER A 18 -8.87 1.06 23.00
C SER A 18 -9.57 1.69 24.20
N TYR A 19 -10.89 1.92 24.11
CA TYR A 19 -11.70 2.40 25.23
C TYR A 19 -11.75 1.39 26.38
N ARG A 20 -11.97 0.10 26.06
CA ARG A 20 -12.08 -0.98 27.05
C ARG A 20 -10.74 -1.23 27.76
N LEU A 21 -9.63 -1.23 27.01
CA LEU A 21 -8.28 -1.44 27.55
C LEU A 21 -7.78 -0.24 28.37
N GLY A 22 -8.24 0.98 28.05
CA GLY A 22 -7.88 2.21 28.76
C GLY A 22 -8.56 2.44 30.12
N GLY A 23 -9.51 1.59 30.50
CA GLY A 23 -10.27 1.74 31.76
C GLY A 23 -11.15 3.00 31.80
N LYS A 24 -11.83 3.25 32.94
CA LYS A 24 -12.77 4.37 33.09
C LYS A 24 -12.12 5.76 32.98
N THR A 25 -10.83 5.88 33.30
CA THR A 25 -10.14 7.17 33.37
C THR A 25 -9.47 7.56 32.06
N TYR A 26 -8.81 6.62 31.37
CA TYR A 26 -8.06 6.90 30.12
C TYR A 26 -8.73 6.34 28.86
N GLY A 27 -9.76 5.50 29.00
CA GLY A 27 -10.50 4.93 27.88
C GLY A 27 -11.02 5.95 26.86
N PRO A 28 -11.69 7.06 27.28
CA PRO A 28 -12.17 8.07 26.33
C PRO A 28 -11.04 8.75 25.55
N ILE A 29 -9.92 9.07 26.22
CA ILE A 29 -8.78 9.77 25.61
C ILE A 29 -8.05 8.85 24.63
N LEU A 30 -7.81 7.59 25.00
CA LEU A 30 -7.16 6.62 24.13
C LEU A 30 -8.01 6.34 22.89
N SER A 31 -9.32 6.18 23.05
CA SER A 31 -10.24 6.03 21.90
C SER A 31 -10.25 7.25 20.99
N TRP A 32 -10.17 8.45 21.54
CA TRP A 32 -10.10 9.69 20.77
C TRP A 32 -8.79 9.79 19.99
N MET A 33 -7.65 9.49 20.62
CA MET A 33 -6.36 9.44 19.94
C MET A 33 -6.36 8.38 18.82
N THR A 34 -6.88 7.18 19.08
CA THR A 34 -7.00 6.12 18.07
C THR A 34 -7.86 6.58 16.89
N ALA A 35 -8.95 7.31 17.12
CA ALA A 35 -9.78 7.91 16.06
C ALA A 35 -8.99 8.88 15.18
N TRP A 36 -8.22 9.79 15.77
CA TRP A 36 -7.40 10.73 15.02
C TRP A 36 -6.29 10.05 14.23
N TRP A 37 -5.57 9.11 14.84
CA TRP A 37 -4.53 8.35 14.14
C TRP A 37 -5.08 7.55 12.97
N ASN A 38 -6.26 6.94 13.12
CA ASN A 38 -6.91 6.25 12.02
C ASN A 38 -7.31 7.23 10.90
N TRP A 39 -7.89 8.39 11.24
CA TRP A 39 -8.28 9.41 10.25
C TRP A 39 -7.07 9.96 9.46
N VAL A 40 -5.98 10.28 10.15
CA VAL A 40 -4.71 10.69 9.52
C VAL A 40 -4.17 9.57 8.62
N GLY A 41 -4.24 8.31 9.07
CA GLY A 41 -3.88 7.15 8.27
C GLY A 41 -4.62 7.12 6.94
N TRP A 42 -5.94 7.28 6.94
CA TRP A 42 -6.73 7.31 5.71
C TRP A 42 -6.36 8.48 4.78
N ILE A 43 -6.07 9.65 5.34
CA ILE A 43 -5.63 10.81 4.55
C ILE A 43 -4.28 10.56 3.89
N CYS A 44 -3.38 9.80 4.52
CA CYS A 44 -2.08 9.46 3.93
C CYS A 44 -2.14 8.27 2.96
N VAL A 45 -2.96 7.26 3.25
CA VAL A 45 -3.06 6.03 2.43
C VAL A 45 -3.64 6.32 1.05
N VAL A 46 -4.73 7.09 0.97
CA VAL A 46 -5.45 7.31 -0.30
C VAL A 46 -4.58 8.00 -1.37
N PRO A 47 -3.89 9.12 -1.08
CA PRO A 47 -2.93 9.72 -2.01
C PRO A 47 -1.74 8.81 -2.31
N GLY A 48 -1.25 8.03 -1.33
CA GLY A 48 -0.13 7.11 -1.52
C GLY A 48 -0.42 6.04 -2.59
N VAL A 49 -1.61 5.43 -2.54
CA VAL A 49 -2.03 4.45 -3.55
C VAL A 49 -2.21 5.10 -4.93
N GLN A 50 -2.78 6.30 -4.98
CA GLN A 50 -2.92 7.05 -6.23
C GLN A 50 -1.54 7.41 -6.82
N GLN A 51 -0.60 7.82 -5.99
CA GLN A 51 0.76 8.13 -6.40
C GLN A 51 1.48 6.89 -6.97
N GLY A 52 1.30 5.72 -6.36
CA GLY A 52 1.80 4.46 -6.91
C GLY A 52 1.27 4.18 -8.32
N SER A 53 -0.04 4.38 -8.53
CA SER A 53 -0.68 4.24 -9.85
C SER A 53 -0.14 5.25 -10.86
N THR A 54 0.06 6.50 -10.44
CA THR A 54 0.68 7.54 -11.27
C THR A 54 2.11 7.16 -11.68
N ASN A 55 2.91 6.61 -10.75
CA ASN A 55 4.27 6.17 -11.05
C ASN A 55 4.30 5.06 -12.09
N PHE A 56 3.40 4.07 -12.02
CA PHE A 56 3.30 3.04 -13.07
C PHE A 56 2.96 3.64 -14.44
N LEU A 57 2.04 4.61 -14.49
CA LEU A 57 1.69 5.29 -15.73
C LEU A 57 2.87 6.11 -16.28
N LEU A 58 3.61 6.82 -15.43
CA LEU A 58 4.80 7.57 -15.81
C LEU A 58 5.88 6.65 -16.37
N SER A 59 6.16 5.51 -15.72
CA SER A 59 7.12 4.52 -16.23
C SER A 59 6.69 3.93 -17.58
N ALA A 60 5.39 3.66 -17.78
CA ALA A 60 4.88 3.20 -19.07
C ALA A 60 5.03 4.27 -20.17
N LEU A 61 4.85 5.55 -19.81
CA LEU A 61 4.96 6.67 -20.73
C LEU A 61 6.42 6.97 -21.09
N GLU A 62 7.34 6.83 -20.14
CA GLU A 62 8.80 6.96 -20.34
C GLU A 62 9.34 5.91 -21.33
N ILE A 63 8.85 4.67 -21.26
CA ILE A 63 9.22 3.61 -22.22
C ILE A 63 8.76 3.94 -23.64
N LYS A 64 7.60 4.60 -23.79
CA LYS A 64 7.02 4.93 -25.10
C LYS A 64 7.57 6.23 -25.68
N TYR A 65 7.94 7.20 -24.83
CA TYR A 65 8.43 8.53 -25.23
C TYR A 65 9.69 8.91 -24.44
N PRO A 66 10.86 8.33 -24.82
CA PRO A 66 12.10 8.48 -24.06
C PRO A 66 12.67 9.93 -24.02
N ASP A 67 12.30 10.80 -24.97
CA ASP A 67 12.89 12.14 -25.10
C ASP A 67 12.06 13.29 -24.49
N SER A 68 10.95 12.99 -23.82
CA SER A 68 10.06 14.05 -23.30
C SER A 68 10.41 14.46 -21.87
N SER A 69 11.17 15.56 -21.75
CA SER A 69 11.55 16.22 -20.50
C SER A 69 10.39 16.73 -19.63
N VAL A 70 9.15 16.55 -20.08
CA VAL A 70 7.91 16.91 -19.37
C VAL A 70 7.48 15.77 -18.43
N ILE A 71 7.75 14.51 -18.77
CA ILE A 71 7.37 13.34 -17.95
C ILE A 71 8.11 13.34 -16.60
N THR A 72 9.36 13.79 -16.59
CA THR A 72 10.21 13.83 -15.39
C THR A 72 9.91 15.00 -14.46
N ARG A 73 9.00 15.92 -14.84
CA ARG A 73 8.69 17.09 -14.00
C ARG A 73 7.71 16.71 -12.90
N GLY A 74 8.06 16.98 -11.65
CA GLY A 74 7.22 16.67 -10.48
C GLY A 74 5.82 17.27 -10.50
N TRP A 75 5.61 18.41 -11.18
CA TRP A 75 4.29 19.02 -11.33
C TRP A 75 3.35 18.18 -12.21
N PHE A 76 3.88 17.45 -13.19
CA PHE A 76 3.09 16.59 -14.09
C PHE A 76 2.61 15.35 -13.34
N ALA A 77 3.48 14.75 -12.51
CA ALA A 77 3.11 13.66 -11.60
C ALA A 77 2.03 14.09 -10.60
N TRP A 78 2.15 15.29 -10.03
CA TRP A 78 1.14 15.83 -9.12
C TRP A 78 -0.21 16.03 -9.83
N LEU A 79 -0.20 16.60 -11.05
CA LEU A 79 -1.42 16.82 -11.83
C LEU A 79 -2.11 15.50 -12.20
N LEU A 80 -1.36 14.50 -12.66
CA LEU A 80 -1.89 13.16 -12.94
C LEU A 80 -2.51 12.52 -11.70
N THR A 81 -1.84 12.66 -10.55
CA THR A 81 -2.35 12.16 -9.27
C THR A 81 -3.66 12.85 -8.90
N ALA A 82 -3.72 14.18 -8.98
CA ALA A 82 -4.92 14.96 -8.67
C ALA A 82 -6.11 14.59 -9.57
N VAL A 83 -5.88 14.48 -10.88
CA VAL A 83 -6.90 14.06 -11.85
C VAL A 83 -7.37 12.63 -11.55
N GLY A 84 -6.45 11.71 -11.28
CA GLY A 84 -6.77 10.33 -10.91
C GLY A 84 -7.61 10.23 -9.64
N MET A 85 -7.33 11.06 -8.62
CA MET A 85 -8.16 11.12 -7.40
C MET A 85 -9.58 11.57 -7.71
N VAL A 86 -9.76 12.60 -8.55
CA VAL A 86 -11.10 13.08 -8.93
C VAL A 86 -11.87 11.95 -9.65
N PHE A 87 -11.23 11.23 -10.57
CA PHE A 87 -11.85 10.08 -11.22
C PHE A 87 -12.19 8.95 -10.24
N ALA A 88 -11.34 8.67 -9.26
CA ALA A 88 -11.62 7.67 -8.23
C ALA A 88 -12.76 8.09 -7.28
N MET A 89 -13.02 9.39 -7.12
CA MET A 89 -14.15 9.89 -6.33
C MET A 89 -15.49 9.74 -7.04
N LEU A 90 -15.54 9.76 -8.38
CA LEU A 90 -16.80 9.71 -9.13
C LEU A 90 -17.62 8.42 -8.87
N PRO A 91 -17.04 7.20 -8.91
CA PRO A 91 -17.78 5.96 -8.60
C PRO A 91 -18.26 5.90 -7.15
N ASN A 92 -17.56 6.55 -6.21
CA ASN A 92 -17.94 6.58 -4.81
C ASN A 92 -19.25 7.36 -4.58
N ILE A 93 -19.54 8.35 -5.41
CA ILE A 93 -20.72 9.23 -5.25
C ILE A 93 -21.92 8.72 -6.05
N MET A 94 -21.70 8.08 -7.21
CA MET A 94 -22.77 7.86 -8.20
C MET A 94 -23.71 6.68 -7.91
N SER A 95 -23.24 5.53 -7.41
CA SER A 95 -24.13 4.41 -7.03
C SER A 95 -23.37 3.22 -6.40
N GLN A 96 -23.92 2.65 -5.33
CA GLN A 96 -23.44 1.40 -4.71
C GLN A 96 -23.40 0.20 -5.67
N ARG A 97 -24.23 0.19 -6.73
CA ARG A 97 -24.25 -0.91 -7.72
C ARG A 97 -23.04 -0.86 -8.66
N VAL A 98 -22.64 0.34 -9.08
CA VAL A 98 -21.46 0.55 -9.95
C VAL A 98 -20.20 0.14 -9.19
N MET A 99 -20.12 0.45 -7.90
CA MET A 99 -19.01 0.04 -7.05
C MET A 99 -18.85 -1.49 -6.98
N LYS A 100 -19.96 -2.23 -6.80
CA LYS A 100 -19.91 -3.71 -6.81
C LYS A 100 -19.41 -4.27 -8.14
N LEU A 101 -19.82 -3.68 -9.26
CA LEU A 101 -19.37 -4.10 -10.58
C LEU A 101 -17.87 -3.81 -10.77
N TYR A 102 -17.43 -2.63 -10.36
CA TYR A 102 -16.02 -2.23 -10.39
C TYR A 102 -15.13 -3.20 -9.61
N PHE A 103 -15.52 -3.55 -8.37
CA PHE A 103 -14.78 -4.53 -7.57
C PHE A 103 -14.71 -5.91 -8.23
N ARG A 104 -15.80 -6.39 -8.85
CA ARG A 104 -15.79 -7.68 -9.58
C ARG A 104 -14.83 -7.67 -10.76
N PHE A 105 -14.79 -6.58 -11.52
CA PHE A 105 -13.83 -6.41 -12.61
C PHE A 105 -12.39 -6.29 -12.10
N ALA A 106 -12.15 -5.54 -11.03
CA ALA A 106 -10.83 -5.40 -10.44
C ALA A 106 -10.28 -6.76 -9.96
N ILE A 107 -11.09 -7.56 -9.27
CA ILE A 107 -10.72 -8.91 -8.83
C ILE A 107 -10.38 -9.80 -10.03
N PHE A 108 -11.18 -9.74 -11.10
CA PHE A 108 -10.91 -10.51 -12.31
C PHE A 108 -9.57 -10.13 -12.94
N ILE A 109 -9.30 -8.83 -13.13
CA ILE A 109 -8.02 -8.34 -13.68
C ILE A 109 -6.85 -8.76 -12.78
N PHE A 110 -7.01 -8.69 -11.46
CA PHE A 110 -5.98 -9.12 -10.50
C PHE A 110 -5.60 -10.60 -10.68
N PHE A 111 -6.58 -11.50 -10.76
CA PHE A 111 -6.31 -12.93 -10.98
C PHE A 111 -5.66 -13.21 -12.34
N VAL A 112 -6.06 -12.46 -13.37
CA VAL A 112 -5.44 -12.57 -14.71
C VAL A 112 -3.98 -12.12 -14.65
N LEU A 113 -3.69 -10.97 -14.06
CA LEU A 113 -2.32 -10.46 -13.89
C LEU A 113 -1.47 -11.41 -13.04
N PHE A 114 -2.01 -11.91 -11.92
CA PHE A 114 -1.33 -12.89 -11.07
C PHE A 114 -0.96 -14.15 -11.87
N SER A 115 -1.89 -14.66 -12.68
CA SER A 115 -1.65 -15.83 -13.53
C SER A 115 -0.55 -15.56 -14.55
N PHE A 116 -0.55 -14.37 -15.18
CA PHE A 116 0.52 -13.97 -16.09
C PHE A 116 1.87 -13.85 -15.40
N TYR A 117 1.96 -13.25 -14.22
CA TYR A 117 3.21 -13.15 -13.47
C TYR A 117 3.72 -14.54 -13.05
N TRP A 118 2.83 -15.42 -12.61
CA TRP A 118 3.19 -16.78 -12.19
C TRP A 118 3.74 -17.64 -13.34
N ILE A 119 3.31 -17.38 -14.57
CA ILE A 119 3.79 -18.10 -15.77
C ILE A 119 5.02 -17.41 -16.37
N TRP A 120 4.97 -16.09 -16.54
CA TRP A 120 6.01 -15.34 -17.24
C TRP A 120 7.30 -15.20 -16.42
N PHE A 121 7.20 -15.02 -15.10
CA PHE A 121 8.37 -14.85 -14.24
C PHE A 121 9.27 -16.08 -14.23
N PRO A 122 8.78 -17.33 -14.04
CA PRO A 122 9.63 -18.52 -14.13
C PRO A 122 10.23 -18.73 -15.52
N ILE A 123 9.47 -18.47 -16.59
CA ILE A 123 9.96 -18.60 -17.97
C ILE A 123 11.12 -17.63 -18.24
N LYS A 124 11.02 -16.39 -17.74
CA LYS A 124 12.06 -15.37 -17.94
C LYS A 124 13.26 -15.55 -17.01
N ALA A 125 13.05 -16.11 -15.82
CA ALA A 125 14.10 -16.42 -14.85
C ALA A 125 14.85 -17.72 -15.19
N ALA A 126 14.25 -18.62 -15.97
CA ALA A 126 14.87 -19.87 -16.38
C ALA A 126 16.20 -19.62 -17.12
N GLY A 127 17.29 -20.13 -16.54
CA GLY A 127 18.63 -20.07 -17.12
C GLY A 127 19.44 -18.81 -16.78
N LYS A 128 18.91 -17.88 -15.97
CA LYS A 128 19.60 -16.65 -15.52
C LYS A 128 19.62 -16.52 -13.99
N PHE A 129 19.99 -17.58 -13.29
CA PHE A 129 20.11 -17.55 -11.83
C PHE A 129 21.41 -16.83 -11.43
N GLN A 130 21.30 -15.82 -10.57
CA GLN A 130 22.46 -15.18 -9.94
C GLN A 130 23.15 -16.17 -8.97
N PRO A 131 24.49 -16.11 -8.80
CA PRO A 131 25.21 -16.96 -7.87
C PRO A 131 24.71 -16.74 -6.43
N SER A 132 24.64 -17.82 -5.63
CA SER A 132 24.09 -17.80 -4.27
C SER A 132 24.83 -16.83 -3.33
N SER A 133 26.12 -16.61 -3.54
CA SER A 133 26.89 -15.61 -2.77
C SER A 133 26.43 -14.17 -3.03
N GLY A 134 25.91 -13.87 -4.23
CA GLY A 134 25.34 -12.56 -4.52
C GLY A 134 24.03 -12.28 -3.78
N VAL A 135 23.25 -13.32 -3.48
CA VAL A 135 21.91 -13.17 -2.86
C VAL A 135 21.97 -13.23 -1.34
N PHE A 136 22.90 -14.00 -0.77
CA PHE A 136 22.97 -14.22 0.68
C PHE A 136 24.11 -13.48 1.39
N ASP A 137 25.19 -13.11 0.69
CA ASP A 137 26.33 -12.40 1.33
C ASP A 137 26.27 -10.87 1.17
N ARG A 138 25.39 -10.33 0.30
CA ARG A 138 25.29 -8.88 0.06
C ARG A 138 23.88 -8.34 0.33
N PHE A 139 23.81 -7.35 1.22
CA PHE A 139 22.61 -6.55 1.43
C PHE A 139 22.59 -5.41 0.40
N TYR A 140 21.73 -5.53 -0.60
CA TYR A 140 21.54 -4.48 -1.62
C TYR A 140 20.58 -3.42 -1.08
N ASP A 141 21.14 -2.41 -0.42
CA ASP A 141 20.36 -1.31 0.15
C ASP A 141 19.82 -0.33 -0.90
N GLY A 142 20.35 -0.34 -2.12
CA GLY A 142 20.02 0.64 -3.18
C GLY A 142 20.35 2.10 -2.85
N ILE A 143 20.67 2.40 -1.58
CA ILE A 143 20.92 3.72 -0.99
C ILE A 143 22.42 3.88 -0.66
N ASN A 144 23.12 2.78 -0.38
CA ASN A 144 24.54 2.75 -0.05
C ASN A 144 25.46 2.40 -1.24
N GLU A 145 24.97 2.51 -2.49
CA GLU A 145 25.76 2.23 -3.70
C GLU A 145 26.69 3.37 -4.14
N GLY A 146 26.61 4.53 -3.46
CA GLY A 146 27.50 5.68 -3.68
C GLY A 146 28.80 5.64 -2.85
N THR A 147 29.68 6.64 -3.04
CA THR A 147 30.95 6.79 -2.29
C THR A 147 30.78 7.13 -0.81
N GLU A 148 29.57 7.49 -0.38
CA GLU A 148 29.23 7.78 1.01
C GLU A 148 28.09 6.88 1.48
N ARG A 149 28.23 6.33 2.70
CA ARG A 149 27.20 5.52 3.35
C ARG A 149 26.07 6.45 3.81
N GLN A 150 24.99 6.51 3.03
CA GLN A 150 23.85 7.39 3.29
C GLN A 150 22.91 6.86 4.39
N ALA A 151 22.88 5.54 4.63
CA ALA A 151 22.04 4.93 5.65
C ALA A 151 22.72 3.74 6.35
N SER A 152 22.34 3.48 7.61
CA SER A 152 22.74 2.26 8.31
C SER A 152 21.97 1.07 7.77
N ASP A 153 22.63 -0.08 7.59
CA ASP A 153 22.00 -1.32 7.07
C ASP A 153 20.86 -1.77 7.99
N SER A 154 20.99 -1.54 9.29
CA SER A 154 19.93 -1.79 10.28
C SER A 154 18.70 -0.91 10.05
N TYR A 155 18.89 0.33 9.64
CA TYR A 155 17.79 1.24 9.32
C TYR A 155 17.10 0.82 8.02
N ALA A 156 17.88 0.51 6.97
CA ALA A 156 17.33 0.02 5.71
C ALA A 156 16.53 -1.28 5.87
N TRP A 157 17.01 -2.19 6.73
CA TRP A 157 16.28 -3.42 7.07
C TRP A 157 14.93 -3.15 7.74
N VAL A 158 14.89 -2.25 8.73
CA VAL A 158 13.62 -1.87 9.42
C VAL A 158 12.65 -1.20 8.44
N ILE A 159 13.13 -0.33 7.56
CA ILE A 159 12.30 0.32 6.54
C ILE A 159 11.77 -0.70 5.52
N GLY A 160 12.57 -1.69 5.12
CA GLY A 160 12.13 -2.77 4.24
C GLY A 160 10.97 -3.58 4.85
N ILE A 161 11.06 -3.91 6.14
CA ILE A 161 9.96 -4.58 6.87
C ILE A 161 8.73 -3.67 6.96
N LEU A 162 8.92 -2.38 7.24
CA LEU A 162 7.82 -1.42 7.34
C LEU A 162 7.06 -1.31 6.00
N PHE A 163 7.77 -1.29 4.88
CA PHE A 163 7.17 -1.28 3.55
C PHE A 163 6.40 -2.58 3.27
N GLY A 164 6.95 -3.74 3.65
CA GLY A 164 6.22 -5.01 3.57
C GLY A 164 4.95 -5.03 4.43
N ALA A 165 5.00 -4.43 5.62
CA ALA A 165 3.83 -4.33 6.52
C ALA A 165 2.70 -3.46 5.96
N TRP A 166 3.02 -2.45 5.14
CA TRP A 166 2.04 -1.59 4.47
C TRP A 166 1.10 -2.38 3.55
N GLU A 167 1.62 -3.37 2.83
CA GLU A 167 0.83 -4.23 1.93
C GLU A 167 -0.23 -5.06 2.67
N PHE A 168 0.03 -5.38 3.94
CA PHE A 168 -0.88 -6.16 4.79
C PHE A 168 -1.90 -5.32 5.55
N TYR A 169 -1.86 -3.99 5.44
CA TYR A 169 -2.75 -3.08 6.18
C TYR A 169 -4.24 -3.38 5.95
N GLY A 170 -4.61 -3.88 4.76
CA GLY A 170 -6.00 -4.23 4.42
C GLY A 170 -6.63 -5.35 5.28
N LEU A 171 -5.82 -6.22 5.89
CA LEU A 171 -6.33 -7.36 6.69
C LEU A 171 -7.05 -6.92 7.97
N ILE A 172 -6.67 -5.78 8.53
CA ILE A 172 -7.23 -5.23 9.77
C ILE A 172 -8.69 -4.77 9.54
N ILE A 173 -8.97 -4.23 8.35
CA ILE A 173 -10.28 -3.67 7.99
C ILE A 173 -11.29 -4.78 7.71
N PHE A 174 -10.87 -5.86 7.04
CA PHE A 174 -11.76 -7.02 6.80
C PHE A 174 -12.29 -7.64 8.09
N GLN A 175 -11.50 -7.65 9.17
CA GLN A 175 -11.95 -8.14 10.47
C GLN A 175 -12.96 -7.22 11.17
N THR A 176 -12.99 -5.92 10.83
CA THR A 176 -13.91 -4.95 11.42
C THR A 176 -15.26 -4.89 10.69
N VAL A 177 -15.30 -5.22 9.39
CA VAL A 177 -16.54 -5.21 8.58
C VAL A 177 -17.34 -6.52 8.73
N LEU A 178 -16.70 -7.62 9.15
CA LEU A 178 -17.32 -8.94 9.29
C LEU A 178 -17.89 -9.24 10.68
N SER A 179 -17.79 -8.31 11.64
CA SER A 179 -18.34 -8.40 13.00
C SER A 179 -19.51 -7.45 13.20
#